data_AF-A0A7U6QP13-F1
#
_entry.id   AF-A0A7U6QP13-F1
#
_cell.length_a   1.000
_cell.length_b   1.000
_cell.length_c   1.000
_cell.angle_alpha   90.00
_cell.angle_beta   90.00
_cell.angle_gamma   90.00
#
_symmetry.space_group_name_H-M   'P 1'
#
loop_
_entity.id
_entity.type
_entity.pdbx_description
1 polymer ?
#
loop_
_entity_poly.entity_id
_entity_poly.type
_entity_poly.pdbx_seq_one_letter_code
_entity_poly.pdbx_strand_id
1 'polypeptide(L)'
;MIIPSLISKNAQFKILTSDWEGFALVIAEALVLGTPVISTNCPSGPSELLPERNLMPMGDVDAIAAKMQQAMSNPQAFRAPFDEALLPAKIAEKYVEFTQNL
;
A
#
# COMPACT_ATOMS: atom_id res chain seq x y z
N MET A 1 -15.31 -14.05 -1.86
CA MET A 1 -14.28 -13.10 -1.35
C MET A 1 -13.13 -13.94 -0.81
N ILE A 2 -12.10 -14.18 -1.63
CA ILE A 2 -10.89 -14.88 -1.16
C ILE A 2 -10.17 -13.92 -0.24
N ILE A 3 -9.86 -14.32 0.99
CA ILE A 3 -9.08 -13.50 1.91
C ILE A 3 -7.66 -13.38 1.29
N PRO A 4 -7.24 -12.20 0.78
CA PRO A 4 -5.98 -12.06 0.03
C PRO A 4 -4.71 -12.34 0.87
N SER A 5 -4.86 -12.49 2.19
CA SER A 5 -3.75 -12.58 3.15
C SER A 5 -2.85 -13.81 2.97
N LEU A 6 -3.40 -14.96 2.55
CA LEU A 6 -2.63 -16.19 2.42
C LEU A 6 -1.63 -16.17 1.25
N ILE A 7 -2.04 -15.64 0.09
CA ILE A 7 -1.15 -15.49 -1.07
C ILE A 7 -0.14 -14.37 -0.80
N SER A 8 -0.60 -13.29 -0.19
CA SER A 8 0.23 -12.09 0.09
C SER A 8 1.40 -12.37 1.02
N LYS A 9 1.22 -13.24 2.02
CA LYS A 9 2.26 -13.52 3.02
C LYS A 9 3.50 -14.22 2.44
N ASN A 10 3.32 -15.08 1.44
CA ASN A 10 4.41 -15.82 0.81
C ASN A 10 4.94 -15.17 -0.47
N ALA A 11 4.38 -14.02 -0.88
CA ALA A 11 4.87 -13.27 -2.02
C ALA A 11 6.21 -12.60 -1.71
N GLN A 12 7.12 -12.55 -2.69
CA GLN A 12 8.40 -11.83 -2.54
C GLN A 12 8.17 -10.33 -2.37
N PHE A 13 7.24 -9.77 -3.15
CA PHE A 13 6.73 -8.41 -3.02
C PHE A 13 5.36 -8.31 -3.71
N LYS A 14 4.62 -7.24 -3.43
CA LYS A 14 3.41 -6.83 -4.15
C LYS A 14 3.66 -5.63 -5.04
N ILE A 15 2.90 -5.56 -6.12
CA ILE A 15 2.84 -4.41 -7.01
C ILE A 15 1.39 -3.98 -7.19
N LEU A 16 1.12 -2.68 -7.08
CA LEU A 16 -0.17 -2.07 -7.40
C LEU A 16 0.02 -1.07 -8.56
N THR A 17 -0.77 -1.23 -9.62
CA THR A 17 -0.72 -0.37 -10.81
C THR A 17 -2.12 0.13 -11.20
N SER A 18 -2.98 0.34 -10.20
CA SER A 18 -4.33 0.88 -10.40
C SER A 18 -4.26 2.30 -10.96
N ASP A 19 -5.30 2.68 -11.72
CA ASP A 19 -5.48 4.06 -12.19
C ASP A 19 -6.09 4.95 -11.09
N TRP A 20 -6.93 4.36 -10.23
CA TRP A 20 -7.61 5.04 -9.13
C TRP A 20 -7.84 4.10 -7.95
N GLU A 21 -7.74 4.65 -6.74
CA GLU A 21 -8.03 3.94 -5.49
C GLU A 21 -8.87 4.82 -4.56
N GLY A 22 -9.83 4.20 -3.85
CA GLY A 22 -10.59 4.89 -2.80
C GLY A 22 -9.79 4.95 -1.51
N PHE A 23 -9.50 3.77 -0.95
CA PHE A 23 -8.49 3.57 0.09
C PHE A 23 -7.70 2.33 -0.33
N ALA A 24 -6.38 2.47 -0.48
CA ALA A 24 -5.53 1.45 -1.08
C ALA A 24 -5.33 0.24 -0.13
N LEU A 25 -6.40 -0.54 0.08
CA LEU A 25 -6.47 -1.66 1.02
C LEU A 25 -5.43 -2.74 0.72
N VAL A 26 -5.13 -2.98 -0.57
CA VAL A 26 -4.12 -3.95 -0.99
C VAL A 26 -2.73 -3.60 -0.44
N ILE A 27 -2.42 -2.29 -0.37
CA ILE A 27 -1.19 -1.78 0.24
C ILE A 27 -1.27 -1.96 1.75
N ALA A 28 -2.35 -1.52 2.40
CA ALA A 28 -2.52 -1.67 3.85
C ALA A 28 -2.36 -3.12 4.32
N GLU A 29 -2.97 -4.08 3.61
CA GLU A 29 -2.81 -5.52 3.87
C GLU A 29 -1.35 -5.98 3.71
N ALA A 30 -0.63 -5.47 2.72
CA ALA A 30 0.79 -5.78 2.52
C ALA A 30 1.63 -5.32 3.72
N LEU A 31 1.38 -4.10 4.19
CA LEU A 31 2.06 -3.50 5.34
C LEU A 31 1.80 -4.31 6.61
N VAL A 32 0.55 -4.70 6.88
CA VAL A 32 0.18 -5.53 8.03
C VAL A 32 0.91 -6.89 8.00
N LEU A 33 1.08 -7.47 6.82
CA LEU A 33 1.76 -8.77 6.65
C LEU A 33 3.28 -8.65 6.61
N GLY A 34 3.84 -7.43 6.61
CA GLY A 34 5.27 -7.21 6.39
C GLY A 34 5.76 -7.63 4.99
N THR A 35 4.85 -7.72 4.02
CA THR A 35 5.18 -8.02 2.63
C THR A 35 5.66 -6.73 1.96
N PRO A 36 6.85 -6.71 1.33
CA PRO A 36 7.30 -5.54 0.58
C PRO A 36 6.30 -5.15 -0.51
N VAL A 37 6.17 -3.85 -0.78
CA VAL A 37 5.17 -3.35 -1.74
C VAL A 37 5.70 -2.17 -2.54
N ILE A 38 5.49 -2.19 -3.85
CA ILE A 38 5.71 -1.06 -4.76
C ILE A 38 4.36 -0.68 -5.38
N SER A 39 4.18 0.59 -5.72
CA SER A 39 2.92 1.06 -6.30
C SER A 39 3.15 2.18 -7.30
N THR A 40 2.30 2.28 -8.32
CA THR A 40 2.11 3.55 -9.01
C THR A 40 1.57 4.59 -8.01
N ASN A 41 1.93 5.86 -8.20
CA ASN A 41 1.38 6.95 -7.41
C ASN A 41 0.04 7.41 -8.00
N CYS A 42 -0.98 6.56 -7.93
CA CYS A 42 -2.32 6.91 -8.38
C CYS A 42 -3.07 7.75 -7.33
N PRO A 43 -3.92 8.70 -7.75
CA PRO A 43 -4.85 9.35 -6.85
C PRO A 43 -6.00 8.39 -6.48
N SER A 44 -6.48 8.30 -5.24
CA SER A 44 -5.89 8.67 -3.93
C SER A 44 -5.33 7.42 -3.24
N GLY A 45 -4.48 7.54 -2.21
CA GLY A 45 -4.15 6.40 -1.33
C GLY A 45 -2.68 5.93 -1.28
N PRO A 46 -2.01 5.51 -2.37
CA PRO A 46 -0.66 4.97 -2.30
C PRO A 46 0.37 5.89 -1.62
N SER A 47 0.35 7.18 -1.93
CA SER A 47 1.25 8.17 -1.32
C SER A 47 0.90 8.52 0.14
N GLU A 48 -0.30 8.19 0.59
CA GLU A 48 -0.70 8.34 2.00
C GLU A 48 -0.20 7.17 2.86
N LEU A 49 0.01 6.00 2.26
CA LEU A 49 0.40 4.77 2.95
C LEU A 49 1.88 4.41 2.77
N LEU A 50 2.53 4.90 1.70
CA LEU A 50 3.88 4.49 1.33
C LEU A 50 4.86 5.67 1.22
N PRO A 51 6.13 5.46 1.58
CA PRO A 51 7.18 6.43 1.31
C PRO A 51 7.51 6.49 -0.18
N GLU A 52 8.02 7.63 -0.65
CA GLU A 52 8.28 7.88 -2.08
C GLU A 52 9.13 6.81 -2.77
N ARG A 53 10.08 6.18 -2.06
CA ARG A 53 10.94 5.13 -2.62
C ARG A 53 10.13 3.94 -3.19
N ASN A 54 8.95 3.67 -2.62
CA ASN A 54 8.04 2.60 -3.03
C ASN A 54 7.17 3.00 -4.23
N LEU A 55 7.16 4.27 -4.60
CA LEU A 55 6.30 4.83 -5.62
C LEU A 55 6.99 4.90 -6.99
N MET A 56 6.17 4.84 -8.04
CA MET A 56 6.55 5.02 -9.44
C MET A 56 5.45 5.79 -10.20
N PRO A 57 5.76 6.44 -11.32
CA PRO A 57 4.75 7.15 -12.11
C PRO A 57 3.69 6.20 -12.70
N MET A 58 2.47 6.71 -12.89
CA MET A 58 1.41 6.01 -13.62
C MET A 58 1.67 6.02 -15.13
N GLY A 59 1.25 4.96 -15.84
CA GLY A 59 1.29 4.89 -17.30
C GLY A 59 2.69 4.76 -17.93
N ASP A 60 3.75 4.80 -17.12
CA ASP A 60 5.13 4.67 -17.57
C ASP A 60 5.59 3.21 -17.40
N VAL A 61 5.44 2.44 -18.47
CA VAL A 61 5.79 1.00 -18.48
C VAL A 61 7.27 0.78 -18.19
N ASP A 62 8.16 1.66 -18.66
CA ASP A 62 9.59 1.53 -18.45
C ASP A 62 9.95 1.78 -16.98
N ALA A 63 9.36 2.80 -16.35
CA ALA A 63 9.53 3.06 -14.93
C ALA A 63 8.97 1.93 -14.05
N ILE A 64 7.82 1.36 -14.43
CA ILE A 64 7.22 0.20 -13.74
C ILE A 64 8.15 -1.00 -13.84
N ALA A 65 8.64 -1.33 -15.05
CA ALA A 65 9.56 -2.43 -15.27
C ALA A 65 10.87 -2.24 -14.48
N ALA A 66 11.43 -1.03 -14.47
CA ALA A 66 12.64 -0.72 -13.71
C ALA A 66 12.44 -0.89 -12.20
N LYS A 67 11.30 -0.43 -11.65
CA LYS A 67 10.97 -0.60 -10.24
C LYS A 67 10.76 -2.08 -9.89
N MET A 68 10.10 -2.85 -10.76
CA MET A 68 9.96 -4.30 -10.59
C MET A 68 11.32 -5.00 -10.55
N GLN A 69 12.26 -4.65 -11.43
CA GLN A 69 13.62 -5.22 -11.41
C GLN A 69 14.36 -4.92 -10.09
N GLN A 70 14.22 -3.70 -9.58
CA GLN A 70 14.78 -3.33 -8.27
C GLN A 70 14.15 -4.17 -7.15
N ALA A 71 12.82 -4.31 -7.15
CA ALA A 71 12.09 -5.10 -6.16
C ALA A 71 12.40 -6.59 -6.24
N MET A 72 12.60 -7.14 -7.44
CA MET A 72 13.04 -8.53 -7.64
C MET A 72 14.46 -8.76 -7.11
N SER A 73 15.35 -7.77 -7.24
CA SER A 73 16.75 -7.87 -6.81
C SER A 73 16.92 -7.69 -5.30
N ASN A 74 16.14 -6.78 -4.71
CA ASN A 74 16.16 -6.52 -3.27
C ASN A 74 14.76 -6.13 -2.77
N PRO A 75 13.87 -7.12 -2.54
CA PRO A 75 12.51 -6.83 -2.07
C PRO A 75 12.48 -6.07 -0.75
N GLN A 76 13.44 -6.34 0.14
CA GLN A 76 13.47 -5.78 1.49
C GLN A 76 13.64 -4.25 1.51
N ALA A 77 14.21 -3.67 0.44
CA ALA A 77 14.30 -2.22 0.27
C ALA A 77 12.92 -1.53 0.24
N PHE A 78 11.87 -2.27 -0.12
CA PHE A 78 10.50 -1.79 -0.27
C PHE A 78 9.57 -2.23 0.86
N ARG A 79 10.12 -2.66 2.00
CA ARG A 79 9.34 -2.77 3.23
C ARG A 79 9.00 -1.38 3.77
N ALA A 80 7.79 -1.26 4.29
CA ALA A 80 7.32 -0.11 5.03
C ALA A 80 6.48 -0.60 6.23
N PRO A 81 6.47 0.15 7.35
CA PRO A 81 5.65 -0.20 8.50
C PRO A 81 4.18 0.09 8.22
N PHE A 82 3.28 -0.63 8.89
CA PHE A 82 1.87 -0.28 8.96
C PHE A 82 1.64 0.81 10.01
N ASP A 83 0.82 1.82 9.70
CA ASP A 83 0.41 2.83 10.66
C ASP A 83 -0.78 2.34 11.49
N GLU A 84 -0.57 2.14 12.79
CA GLU A 84 -1.61 1.71 13.73
C GLU A 84 -2.75 2.74 13.88
N ALA A 85 -2.55 4.00 13.47
CA ALA A 85 -3.63 4.99 13.42
C ALA A 85 -4.75 4.61 12.43
N LEU A 86 -4.49 3.66 11.52
CA LEU A 86 -5.45 3.10 10.56
C LEU A 86 -6.22 1.88 11.11
N LEU A 87 -5.98 1.48 12.36
CA LEU A 87 -6.74 0.40 12.97
C LEU A 87 -8.24 0.75 13.06
N PRO A 88 -9.15 -0.24 12.86
CA PRO A 88 -10.59 0.02 12.87
C PRO A 88 -11.09 0.74 14.12
N ALA A 89 -10.57 0.38 15.30
CA ALA A 89 -10.91 1.04 16.56
C ALA A 89 -10.52 2.53 16.56
N LYS A 90 -9.32 2.87 16.07
CA LYS A 90 -8.83 4.25 15.98
C LYS A 90 -9.60 5.09 14.97
N ILE A 91 -9.95 4.50 13.83
CA ILE A 91 -10.77 5.17 12.83
C ILE A 91 -12.20 5.38 13.37
N ALA A 92 -12.80 4.39 14.02
CA ALA A 92 -14.12 4.53 14.63
C ALA A 92 -14.16 5.64 15.69
N GLU A 93 -13.14 5.74 16.56
CA GLU A 93 -12.97 6.85 17.51
C GLU A 93 -13.01 8.21 16.80
N LYS A 94 -12.24 8.37 15.72
CA LYS A 94 -12.22 9.63 14.92
C LYS A 94 -13.59 9.99 14.33
N TYR A 95 -14.35 9.01 13.84
CA TYR A 95 -15.70 9.27 13.33
C TYR A 95 -16.67 9.70 14.43
N VAL A 96 -16.58 9.08 15.62
CA VAL A 96 -17.40 9.48 16.77
C VAL A 96 -17.07 10.91 17.21
N GLU A 97 -15.78 11.24 17.34
CA GLU A 97 -15.33 12.61 17.66
C GLU A 97 -15.80 13.62 16.62
N PHE A 98 -15.73 13.28 15.32
CA PHE A 98 -16.23 14.13 14.26
C PHE A 98 -17.72 14.44 14.44
N THR A 99 -18.55 13.45 14.76
CA THR A 99 -20.00 13.68 14.99
C THR A 99 -20.32 14.52 16.21
N GLN A 100 -19.44 14.57 17.21
CA GLN A 100 -19.62 15.39 18.41
C GLN A 100 -19.24 16.87 18.18
N ASN A 101 -18.50 17.14 17.10
CA ASN A 101 -18.03 18.47 16.72
C ASN A 101 -18.81 19.08 15.53
N LEU A 102 -19.88 18.41 15.08
CA LEU A 102 -20.87 18.93 14.13
C LEU A 102 -21.94 19.75 14.85
#